data_AF-A0A3M1WUK1-F1
#
_entry.id   AF-A0A3M1WUK1-F1
#
_cell.length_a   1.000
_cell.length_b   1.000
_cell.length_c   1.000
_cell.angle_alpha   90.00
_cell.angle_beta   90.00
_cell.angle_gamma   90.00
#
_symmetry.space_group_name_H-M   'P 1'
#
loop_
_entity.id
_entity.type
_entity.pdbx_description
1 polymer ?
#
loop_
_entity_poly.entity_id
_entity_poly.type
_entity_poly.pdbx_seq_one_letter_code
_entity_poly.pdbx_strand_id
1 'polypeptide(L)'
;MRTAIILTLVACLCGIGYLQYRLGVMGLRLAHLQLDQKMHAVQADLARDLQEPNRLSGLVAAALTPSQERFNLRTDSLQAATLFFLEKHIQNRLRNHGLDLQTQFALYDGGKRAISMESYPGEDAGHTYYTTPLRGYVASACRCSPVLHLHIEGLTRHLLGQMTDLLVPALILLLLAGAATLWLVVILRRQRRLDEIKNDFINNLTHELKTPVFSISLATRMLAEVPGLEAGRAYLDIIRRENDKLKTHVDQVLELASLETGRSVLQQEPRDLNQVVSEVLDTFA
;
A
#
# COMPACT_ATOMS: atom_id res chain seq x y z
N MET A 1 7.15 -2.05 -29.02
CA MET A 1 5.75 -2.09 -28.54
C MET A 1 5.60 -2.61 -27.11
N ARG A 2 6.17 -3.77 -26.73
CA ARG A 2 5.96 -4.39 -25.40
C ARG A 2 6.71 -3.70 -24.24
N THR A 3 7.94 -3.23 -24.46
CA THR A 3 8.66 -2.37 -23.51
C THR A 3 7.93 -1.06 -23.27
N ALA A 4 7.31 -0.51 -24.32
CA ALA A 4 6.48 0.68 -24.23
C ALA A 4 5.27 0.45 -23.31
N ILE A 5 4.54 -0.67 -23.43
CA ILE A 5 3.39 -0.98 -22.55
C ILE A 5 3.81 -1.07 -21.08
N ILE A 6 4.93 -1.74 -20.77
CA ILE A 6 5.43 -1.85 -19.39
C ILE A 6 5.86 -0.48 -18.87
N LEU A 7 6.56 0.32 -19.67
CA LEU A 7 6.94 1.69 -19.32
C LEU A 7 5.71 2.58 -19.07
N THR A 8 4.66 2.46 -19.88
CA THR A 8 3.41 3.20 -19.69
C THR A 8 2.70 2.78 -18.40
N LEU A 9 2.63 1.48 -18.10
CA LEU A 9 2.05 0.97 -16.85
C LEU A 9 2.81 1.46 -15.61
N VAL A 10 4.14 1.40 -15.65
CA VAL A 10 4.99 1.91 -14.56
C VAL A 10 4.84 3.42 -14.41
N ALA A 11 4.79 4.17 -15.52
CA ALA A 11 4.55 5.62 -15.49
C ALA A 11 3.17 5.96 -14.90
N CYS A 12 2.11 5.21 -15.24
CA CYS A 12 0.79 5.35 -14.64
C CYS A 12 0.80 5.06 -13.13
N LEU A 13 1.48 4.00 -12.69
CA LEU A 13 1.65 3.65 -11.27
C LEU A 13 2.37 4.76 -10.50
N CYS A 14 3.47 5.29 -11.04
CA CYS A 14 4.18 6.43 -10.48
C CYS A 14 3.29 7.68 -10.42
N GLY A 15 2.50 7.93 -11.46
CA GLY A 15 1.55 9.04 -11.51
C GLY A 15 0.45 8.92 -10.44
N ILE A 16 -0.12 7.73 -10.26
CA ILE A 16 -1.10 7.45 -9.20
C ILE A 16 -0.47 7.67 -7.81
N GLY A 17 0.73 7.14 -7.59
CA GLY A 17 1.45 7.35 -6.33
C GLY A 17 1.73 8.83 -6.04
N TYR A 18 2.13 9.59 -7.07
CA TYR A 18 2.32 11.03 -6.94
C TYR A 18 1.02 11.77 -6.61
N LEU A 19 -0.08 11.42 -7.27
CA LEU A 19 -1.39 12.03 -7.03
C LEU A 19 -1.86 11.76 -5.59
N GLN A 20 -1.73 10.51 -5.12
CA GLN A 20 -2.06 10.11 -3.75
C GLN A 20 -1.22 10.85 -2.72
N TYR A 21 0.08 10.97 -2.96
CA TYR A 21 0.97 11.77 -2.09
C TYR A 21 0.52 13.23 -2.02
N ARG A 22 0.24 13.86 -3.17
CA ARG A 22 -0.24 15.25 -3.23
C ARG A 22 -1.56 15.45 -2.51
N LEU A 23 -2.51 14.53 -2.68
CA LEU A 23 -3.80 14.53 -1.98
C LEU A 23 -3.61 14.40 -0.47
N GLY A 24 -2.72 13.52 0.00
CA GLY A 24 -2.39 13.37 1.42
C GLY A 24 -1.81 14.66 2.01
N VAL A 25 -0.84 15.29 1.33
CA VAL A 25 -0.26 16.55 1.77
C VAL A 25 -1.31 17.68 1.81
N MET A 26 -2.18 17.75 0.80
CA MET A 26 -3.25 18.74 0.77
C MET A 26 -4.28 18.52 1.88
N GLY A 27 -4.65 17.27 2.14
CA GLY A 27 -5.55 16.91 3.23
C GLY A 27 -4.97 17.28 4.61
N LEU A 28 -3.68 17.06 4.82
CA LEU A 28 -3.02 17.43 6.08
C LEU A 28 -3.02 18.96 6.30
N ARG A 29 -2.75 19.73 5.24
CA ARG A 29 -2.85 21.20 5.30
C ARG A 29 -4.25 21.68 5.61
N LEU A 30 -5.27 21.08 4.99
CA LEU A 30 -6.66 21.43 5.23
C LEU A 30 -7.07 21.12 6.67
N ALA A 31 -6.67 19.95 7.19
CA ALA A 31 -6.94 19.56 8.57
C ALA A 31 -6.32 20.53 9.59
N HIS A 32 -5.08 20.98 9.34
CA HIS A 32 -4.46 22.04 10.14
C HIS A 32 -5.25 23.36 10.11
N LEU A 33 -5.68 23.81 8.94
CA LEU A 33 -6.46 25.05 8.82
C LEU A 33 -7.82 24.96 9.53
N GLN A 34 -8.50 23.82 9.42
CA GLN A 34 -9.77 23.59 10.12
C GLN A 34 -9.59 23.58 11.64
N LEU A 35 -8.51 22.99 12.12
CA LEU A 35 -8.17 23.00 13.54
C LEU A 35 -7.91 24.43 14.04
N ASP A 36 -7.09 25.21 13.35
CA ASP A 36 -6.77 26.58 13.75
C ASP A 36 -8.04 27.45 13.81
N GLN A 37 -8.93 27.30 12.81
CA GLN A 37 -10.21 28.00 12.80
C GLN A 37 -11.11 27.61 13.99
N LYS A 38 -11.23 26.31 14.28
CA LYS A 38 -12.00 25.81 15.44
C LYS A 38 -11.39 26.26 16.76
N MET A 39 -10.06 26.28 16.86
CA MET A 39 -9.36 26.71 18.06
C MET A 39 -9.58 28.20 18.34
N HIS A 40 -9.57 29.05 17.32
CA HIS A 40 -9.93 30.46 17.48
C HIS A 40 -11.37 30.65 17.97
N ALA A 41 -12.32 29.84 17.50
CA ALA A 41 -13.69 29.88 18.00
C ALA A 41 -13.77 29.47 19.48
N VAL A 42 -13.04 28.41 19.88
CA VAL A 42 -12.92 27.98 21.28
C VAL A 42 -12.31 29.07 22.15
N GLN A 43 -11.22 29.71 21.71
CA GLN A 43 -10.61 30.82 22.43
C GLN A 43 -11.57 32.00 22.63
N ALA A 44 -12.34 32.35 21.59
CA ALA A 44 -13.33 33.42 21.67
C ALA A 44 -14.45 33.12 22.66
N ASP A 45 -14.96 31.88 22.69
CA ASP A 45 -15.99 31.46 23.64
C ASP A 45 -15.44 31.41 25.08
N LEU A 46 -14.24 30.87 25.29
CA LEU A 46 -13.58 30.86 26.60
C LEU A 46 -13.31 32.29 27.12
N ALA A 47 -12.87 33.19 26.24
CA ALA A 47 -12.67 34.59 26.60
C ALA A 47 -13.99 35.26 27.00
N ARG A 48 -15.09 34.95 26.31
CA ARG A 48 -16.43 35.48 26.63
C ARG A 48 -16.93 34.95 27.98
N ASP A 49 -16.81 33.64 28.21
CA ASP A 49 -17.25 33.01 29.46
C ASP A 49 -16.50 33.53 30.70
N LEU A 50 -15.23 33.89 30.54
CA LEU A 50 -14.41 34.43 31.63
C LEU A 50 -14.53 35.95 31.76
N GLN A 51 -15.10 36.64 30.77
CA GLN A 51 -15.42 38.07 30.85
C GLN A 51 -16.68 38.33 31.70
N GLU A 52 -17.65 37.42 31.66
CA GLU A 52 -18.92 37.55 32.39
C GLU A 52 -18.80 37.09 33.85
N PRO A 53 -19.53 37.72 34.80
CA PRO A 53 -19.56 37.30 36.19
C PRO A 53 -20.32 35.98 36.34
N ASN A 54 -19.59 34.89 36.57
CA ASN A 54 -20.14 33.56 36.82
C ASN A 54 -19.30 32.82 37.85
N ARG A 55 -19.71 31.60 38.23
CA ARG A 55 -19.01 30.80 39.25
C ARG A 55 -17.56 30.49 38.85
N LEU A 56 -17.29 30.27 37.57
CA LEU A 56 -15.96 29.94 37.06
C LEU A 56 -15.04 31.18 37.05
N SER A 57 -15.50 32.30 36.51
CA SER A 57 -14.75 33.55 36.47
C SER A 57 -14.49 34.10 37.88
N GLY A 58 -15.40 33.87 38.83
CA GLY A 58 -15.20 34.10 40.26
C GLY A 58 -14.06 33.26 40.85
N LEU A 59 -14.03 31.96 40.57
CA LEU A 59 -12.97 31.05 41.05
C LEU A 59 -11.61 31.38 40.43
N VAL A 60 -11.58 31.70 39.14
CA VAL A 60 -10.35 32.11 38.43
C VAL A 60 -9.83 33.45 38.99
N ALA A 61 -10.71 34.44 39.19
CA ALA A 61 -10.33 35.72 39.78
C ALA A 61 -9.82 35.57 41.23
N ALA A 62 -10.51 34.78 42.05
CA ALA A 62 -10.12 34.53 43.44
C ALA A 62 -8.77 33.81 43.55
N ALA A 63 -8.48 32.89 42.63
CA ALA A 63 -7.21 32.17 42.63
C ALA A 63 -6.03 33.02 42.13
N LEU A 64 -6.28 34.08 41.35
CA LEU A 64 -5.26 35.01 40.84
C LEU A 64 -5.03 36.23 41.75
N THR A 65 -5.94 36.54 42.69
CA THR A 65 -5.84 37.73 43.52
C THR A 65 -4.79 37.55 44.65
N PRO A 66 -3.80 38.44 44.81
CA PRO A 66 -2.72 38.27 45.80
C PRO A 66 -3.11 38.48 47.29
N SER A 67 -4.37 38.79 47.62
CA SER A 67 -4.78 39.15 48.98
C SER A 67 -5.32 37.95 49.76
N GLN A 68 -4.42 37.11 50.27
CA GLN A 68 -4.74 36.23 51.40
C GLN A 68 -4.93 37.05 52.66
N GLU A 69 -6.18 37.30 53.07
CA GLU A 69 -6.52 37.42 54.51
C GLU A 69 -7.98 37.03 54.83
N ARG A 70 -8.85 36.77 53.84
CA ARG A 70 -10.29 36.56 54.13
C ARG A 70 -10.80 35.12 54.12
N PHE A 71 -10.03 34.16 53.62
CA PHE A 71 -10.43 32.74 53.65
C PHE A 71 -9.22 31.86 53.99
N ASN A 72 -9.24 31.29 55.18
CA ASN A 72 -8.29 30.30 55.72
C ASN A 72 -8.47 28.91 55.05
N LEU A 73 -8.65 28.89 53.73
CA LEU A 73 -8.58 27.67 52.94
C LEU A 73 -7.12 27.49 52.54
N ARG A 74 -6.54 26.33 52.87
CA ARG A 74 -5.22 25.90 52.34
C ARG A 74 -5.17 26.29 50.87
N THR A 75 -4.21 27.14 50.50
CA THR A 75 -4.05 27.74 49.17
C THR A 75 -4.16 26.68 48.06
N ASP A 76 -3.71 25.46 48.36
CA ASP A 76 -3.76 24.26 47.53
C ASP A 76 -5.18 23.84 47.12
N SER A 77 -6.18 23.95 48.02
CA SER A 77 -7.55 23.49 47.76
C SER A 77 -8.32 24.43 46.82
N LEU A 78 -8.10 25.75 46.93
CA LEU A 78 -8.72 26.73 46.02
C LEU A 78 -8.09 26.61 44.62
N GLN A 79 -6.77 26.49 44.54
CA GLN A 79 -6.08 26.30 43.26
C GLN A 79 -6.49 24.98 42.58
N ALA A 80 -6.56 23.88 43.33
CA ALA A 80 -7.00 22.59 42.79
C ALA A 80 -8.44 22.64 42.28
N ALA A 81 -9.35 23.30 43.01
CA ALA A 81 -10.73 23.49 42.57
C ALA A 81 -10.82 24.33 41.29
N THR A 82 -10.10 25.46 41.23
CA THR A 82 -10.05 26.32 40.03
C THR A 82 -9.49 25.56 38.83
N LEU A 83 -8.40 24.81 39.00
CA LEU A 83 -7.83 23.98 37.94
C LEU A 83 -8.83 22.93 37.43
N PHE A 84 -9.50 22.21 38.33
CA PHE A 84 -10.48 21.18 37.97
C PHE A 84 -11.69 21.74 37.22
N PHE A 85 -12.29 22.83 37.71
CA PHE A 85 -13.46 23.43 37.05
C PHE A 85 -13.10 24.07 35.72
N LEU A 86 -11.92 24.71 35.62
CA LEU A 86 -11.45 25.30 34.38
C LEU A 86 -11.09 24.23 33.34
N GLU A 87 -10.46 23.13 33.75
CA GLU A 87 -10.22 21.97 32.89
C GLU A 87 -11.52 21.42 32.31
N LYS A 88 -12.50 21.13 33.18
CA LYS A 88 -13.81 20.62 32.76
C LYS A 88 -14.49 21.56 31.78
N HIS A 89 -14.40 22.87 32.00
CA HIS A 89 -15.00 23.88 31.13
C HIS A 89 -14.31 23.96 29.77
N ILE A 90 -12.97 23.96 29.75
CA ILE A 90 -12.17 23.93 28.52
C ILE A 90 -12.47 22.66 27.72
N GLN A 91 -12.45 21.49 28.35
CA GLN A 91 -12.78 20.22 27.70
C GLN A 91 -14.21 20.21 27.13
N ASN A 92 -15.17 20.82 27.83
CA ASN A 92 -16.54 20.92 27.34
C ASN A 92 -16.65 21.82 26.11
N ARG A 93 -15.94 22.97 26.10
CA ARG A 93 -15.89 23.88 24.94
C ARG A 93 -15.21 23.23 23.74
N LEU A 94 -14.12 22.51 23.95
CA LEU A 94 -13.45 21.76 22.89
C LEU A 94 -14.36 20.69 22.27
N ARG A 95 -15.04 19.89 23.10
CA ARG A 95 -15.99 18.87 22.62
C ARG A 95 -17.15 19.47 21.83
N ASN A 96 -17.69 20.61 22.26
CA ASN A 96 -18.77 21.30 21.53
C ASN A 96 -18.34 21.76 20.13
N HIS A 97 -17.06 22.04 19.92
CA HIS A 97 -16.48 22.36 18.61
C HIS A 97 -15.96 21.13 17.86
N GLY A 98 -16.27 19.92 18.35
CA GLY A 98 -15.88 18.64 17.75
C GLY A 98 -14.39 18.33 17.89
N LEU A 99 -13.74 18.87 18.93
CA LEU A 99 -12.34 18.61 19.26
C LEU A 99 -12.29 17.76 20.52
N ASP A 100 -11.99 16.47 20.37
CA ASP A 100 -11.74 15.55 21.49
C ASP A 100 -10.23 15.40 21.69
N LEU A 101 -9.61 16.49 22.18
CA LEU A 101 -8.17 16.60 22.38
C LEU A 101 -7.89 16.78 23.87
N GLN A 102 -6.86 16.11 24.37
CA GLN A 102 -6.37 16.38 25.72
C GLN A 102 -5.63 17.71 25.71
N THR A 103 -6.04 18.60 26.60
CA THR A 103 -5.47 19.95 26.70
C THR A 103 -4.93 20.21 28.07
N GLN A 104 -3.75 20.80 28.09
CA GLN A 104 -3.11 21.29 29.28
C GLN A 104 -3.13 22.82 29.25
N PHE A 105 -3.21 23.45 30.42
CA PHE A 105 -3.25 24.90 30.46
C PHE A 105 -2.47 25.50 31.62
N ALA A 106 -2.08 26.76 31.43
CA ALA A 106 -1.48 27.60 32.44
C ALA A 106 -2.06 29.01 32.37
N LEU A 107 -2.24 29.64 33.52
CA LEU A 107 -2.61 31.03 33.69
C LEU A 107 -1.37 31.83 34.07
N TYR A 108 -1.09 32.87 33.30
CA TYR A 108 -0.01 33.81 33.55
C TYR A 108 -0.59 35.15 33.98
N ASP A 109 0.09 35.84 34.89
CA ASP A 109 -0.18 37.24 35.21
C ASP A 109 1.07 38.08 34.95
N GLY A 110 0.98 39.05 34.02
CA GLY A 110 2.09 39.97 33.71
C GLY A 110 3.41 39.29 33.32
N GLY A 111 3.36 38.07 32.78
CA GLY A 111 4.54 37.26 32.43
C GLY A 111 5.05 36.34 33.55
N LYS A 112 4.43 36.33 34.74
CA LYS A 112 4.72 35.37 35.81
C LYS A 112 3.66 34.27 35.82
N ARG A 113 4.08 33.00 35.91
CA ARG A 113 3.20 31.84 36.00
C ARG A 113 2.41 31.92 37.31
N ALA A 114 1.09 32.10 37.22
CA ALA A 114 0.22 32.24 38.38
C ALA A 114 -0.32 30.88 38.83
N ILE A 115 -0.93 30.11 37.92
CA ILE A 115 -1.50 28.78 38.20
C ILE A 115 -1.31 27.90 36.97
N SER A 116 -1.01 26.62 37.15
CA SER A 116 -0.80 25.70 36.03
C SER A 116 -1.09 24.26 36.41
N MET A 117 -1.44 23.45 35.43
CA MET A 117 -1.43 22.00 35.59
C MET A 117 0.00 21.49 35.81
N GLU A 118 0.13 20.44 36.63
CA GLU A 118 1.40 19.76 36.92
C GLU A 118 2.02 19.16 35.65
N SER A 119 1.17 18.77 34.69
CA SER A 119 1.56 18.20 33.40
C SER A 119 1.92 19.24 32.32
N TYR A 120 1.81 20.56 32.59
CA TYR A 120 2.03 21.60 31.58
C TYR A 120 3.54 21.72 31.23
N PRO A 121 3.94 21.52 29.96
CA PRO A 121 5.33 21.68 29.53
C PRO A 121 5.73 23.14 29.77
N GLY A 122 6.95 23.34 30.29
CA GLY A 122 7.49 24.68 30.51
C GLY A 122 7.51 25.51 29.22
N GLU A 123 7.81 26.80 29.35
CA GLU A 123 7.86 27.78 28.24
C GLU A 123 9.05 27.53 27.29
N ASP A 124 9.20 26.31 26.80
CA ASP A 124 10.22 25.87 25.85
C ASP A 124 9.75 26.09 24.41
N ALA A 125 10.68 26.54 23.58
CA ALA A 125 10.47 27.11 22.23
C ALA A 125 10.00 26.12 21.13
N GLY A 126 9.44 24.96 21.50
CA GLY A 126 9.03 23.92 20.56
C GLY A 126 7.52 23.66 20.47
N HIS A 127 6.71 24.27 21.32
CA HIS A 127 5.28 23.98 21.41
C HIS A 127 4.42 25.14 20.91
N THR A 128 3.37 24.81 20.14
CA THR A 128 2.36 25.79 19.73
C THR A 128 1.43 26.05 20.91
N TYR A 129 1.49 27.26 21.44
CA TYR A 129 0.62 27.72 22.52
C TYR A 129 -0.48 28.62 21.97
N TYR A 130 -1.73 28.30 22.32
CA TYR A 130 -2.86 29.18 22.02
C TYR A 130 -3.07 30.10 23.22
N THR A 131 -2.66 31.37 23.07
CA THR A 131 -2.74 32.37 24.15
C THR A 131 -4.02 33.19 24.04
N THR A 132 -4.74 33.31 25.14
CA THR A 132 -6.01 34.05 25.21
C THR A 132 -5.93 35.08 26.33
N PRO A 133 -5.88 36.39 26.02
CA PRO A 133 -5.90 37.42 27.05
C PRO A 133 -7.29 37.49 27.70
N LEU A 134 -7.33 37.35 29.02
CA LEU A 134 -8.57 37.43 29.78
C LEU A 134 -8.88 38.92 30.07
N ARG A 135 -10.06 39.37 29.67
CA ARG A 135 -10.56 40.74 29.88
C ARG A 135 -11.82 40.71 30.75
N GLY A 136 -12.38 41.86 31.11
CA GLY A 136 -13.64 41.94 31.84
C GLY A 136 -13.53 41.59 33.33
N TYR A 137 -14.48 40.79 33.85
CA TYR A 137 -14.61 40.53 35.28
C TYR A 137 -13.32 40.02 35.93
N VAL A 138 -12.66 39.01 35.36
CA VAL A 138 -11.42 38.43 35.94
C VAL A 138 -10.29 39.45 36.01
N ALA A 139 -10.05 40.21 34.94
CA ALA A 139 -9.01 41.25 34.92
C ALA A 139 -9.30 42.37 35.92
N SER A 140 -10.57 42.79 36.03
CA SER A 140 -11.01 43.83 36.96
C SER A 140 -10.96 43.40 38.44
N ALA A 141 -11.30 42.15 38.72
CA ALA A 141 -11.36 41.60 40.08
C ALA A 141 -9.96 41.33 40.64
N CYS A 142 -9.05 40.83 39.80
CA CYS A 142 -7.66 40.55 40.17
C CYS A 142 -6.74 41.79 40.10
N ARG A 143 -7.17 42.88 39.43
CA ARG A 143 -6.33 44.04 39.09
C ARG A 143 -5.04 43.64 38.36
N CYS A 144 -5.15 42.62 37.52
CA CYS A 144 -4.04 41.96 36.88
C CYS A 144 -4.39 41.72 35.40
N SER A 145 -3.42 41.35 34.56
CA SER A 145 -3.65 41.11 33.13
C SER A 145 -3.45 39.64 32.79
N PRO A 146 -4.39 38.75 33.16
CA PRO A 146 -4.14 37.34 33.07
C PRO A 146 -4.26 36.82 31.63
N VAL A 147 -3.35 35.92 31.25
CA VAL A 147 -3.34 35.27 29.93
C VAL A 147 -3.45 33.77 30.14
N LEU A 148 -4.43 33.16 29.47
CA LEU A 148 -4.63 31.72 29.45
C LEU A 148 -3.80 31.13 28.30
N HIS A 149 -2.83 30.27 28.62
CA HIS A 149 -2.05 29.50 27.66
C HIS A 149 -2.64 28.10 27.56
N LEU A 150 -3.07 27.71 26.36
CA LEU A 150 -3.56 26.37 26.06
C LEU A 150 -2.51 25.62 25.25
N HIS A 151 -2.12 24.45 25.75
CA HIS A 151 -1.29 23.48 25.04
C HIS A 151 -2.13 22.26 24.66
N ILE A 152 -2.03 21.85 23.39
CA ILE A 152 -2.77 20.70 22.86
C ILE A 152 -1.80 19.54 22.69
N GLU A 153 -2.04 18.46 23.43
CA GLU A 153 -1.28 17.23 23.28
C GLU A 153 -1.91 16.30 22.25
N GLY A 154 -1.07 15.53 21.55
CA GLY A 154 -1.55 14.49 20.65
C GLY A 154 -2.18 14.99 19.35
N LEU A 155 -1.93 16.25 18.96
CA LEU A 155 -2.45 16.82 17.72
C LEU A 155 -2.08 15.98 16.49
N THR A 156 -0.85 15.47 16.45
CA THR A 156 -0.37 14.57 15.39
C THR A 156 -1.16 13.27 15.32
N ARG A 157 -1.53 12.66 16.45
CA ARG A 157 -2.33 11.42 16.47
C ARG A 157 -3.77 11.67 16.01
N HIS A 158 -4.38 12.76 16.44
CA HIS A 158 -5.75 13.10 16.05
C HIS A 158 -5.84 13.44 14.55
N LEU A 159 -4.89 14.24 14.04
CA LEU A 159 -4.81 14.56 12.62
C LEU A 159 -4.53 13.30 11.78
N LEU A 160 -3.62 12.41 12.22
CA LEU A 160 -3.39 11.13 11.53
C LEU A 160 -4.66 10.26 11.50
N GLY A 161 -5.40 10.17 12.60
CA GLY A 161 -6.64 9.40 12.68
C GLY A 161 -7.75 9.92 11.77
N GLN A 162 -7.82 11.22 11.50
CA GLN A 162 -8.76 11.75 10.50
C GLN A 162 -8.33 11.45 9.06
N MET A 163 -7.03 11.21 8.82
CA MET A 163 -6.51 10.92 7.49
C MET A 163 -6.46 9.42 7.15
N THR A 164 -6.60 8.53 8.12
CA THR A 164 -6.59 7.07 7.89
C THR A 164 -7.70 6.64 6.94
N ASP A 165 -8.88 7.28 7.03
CA ASP A 165 -10.04 6.95 6.20
C ASP A 165 -9.80 7.19 4.70
N LEU A 166 -8.85 8.06 4.34
CA LEU A 166 -8.47 8.33 2.96
C LEU A 166 -7.15 7.66 2.56
N LEU A 167 -6.17 7.60 3.45
CA LEU A 167 -4.83 7.07 3.15
C LEU A 167 -4.83 5.55 3.00
N VAL A 168 -5.58 4.82 3.83
CA VAL A 168 -5.64 3.35 3.79
C VAL A 168 -6.19 2.83 2.45
N PRO A 169 -7.39 3.25 1.98
CA PRO A 169 -7.90 2.77 0.69
C PRO A 169 -7.01 3.19 -0.49
N ALA A 170 -6.39 4.37 -0.44
CA ALA A 170 -5.43 4.81 -1.45
C ALA A 170 -4.21 3.87 -1.53
N LEU A 171 -3.62 3.54 -0.38
CA LEU A 171 -2.50 2.61 -0.30
C LEU A 171 -2.87 1.22 -0.81
N ILE A 172 -4.05 0.70 -0.43
CA ILE A 172 -4.56 -0.59 -0.91
C ILE A 172 -4.68 -0.59 -2.44
N LEU A 173 -5.26 0.46 -3.03
CA LEU A 173 -5.41 0.57 -4.48
C LEU A 173 -4.06 0.62 -5.20
N LEU A 174 -3.07 1.31 -4.64
CA LEU A 174 -1.71 1.36 -5.18
C LEU A 174 -1.03 -0.02 -5.13
N LEU A 175 -1.16 -0.75 -4.01
CA LEU A 175 -0.63 -2.10 -3.87
C LEU A 175 -1.30 -3.09 -4.84
N LEU A 176 -2.62 -3.01 -4.99
CA LEU A 176 -3.37 -3.84 -5.95
C LEU A 176 -2.95 -3.57 -7.40
N ALA A 177 -2.82 -2.30 -7.80
CA ALA A 177 -2.36 -1.93 -9.12
C ALA A 177 -0.90 -2.40 -9.39
N GLY A 178 -0.04 -2.30 -8.39
CA GLY A 178 1.33 -2.81 -8.45
C GLY A 178 1.36 -4.33 -8.62
N ALA A 179 0.58 -5.06 -7.81
CA ALA A 179 0.47 -6.51 -7.89
C ALA A 179 -0.09 -6.99 -9.23
N ALA A 180 -1.14 -6.35 -9.75
CA ALA A 180 -1.72 -6.65 -11.06
C ALA A 180 -0.70 -6.46 -12.19
N THR A 181 0.11 -5.39 -12.12
CA THR A 181 1.17 -5.11 -13.10
C THR A 181 2.26 -6.18 -13.06
N LEU A 182 2.70 -6.60 -11.88
CA LEU A 182 3.67 -7.68 -11.72
C LEU A 182 3.12 -9.01 -12.26
N TRP A 183 1.87 -9.33 -11.93
CA TRP A 183 1.21 -10.54 -12.39
C TRP A 183 1.12 -10.60 -13.93
N LEU A 184 0.72 -9.48 -14.56
CA LEU A 184 0.70 -9.36 -16.01
C LEU A 184 2.09 -9.60 -16.64
N VAL A 185 3.15 -9.03 -16.05
CA VAL A 185 4.53 -9.24 -16.53
C VAL A 185 4.94 -10.72 -16.44
N VAL A 186 4.60 -11.40 -15.34
CA VAL A 186 4.89 -12.83 -15.16
C VAL A 186 4.19 -13.67 -16.23
N ILE A 187 2.90 -13.41 -16.48
CA ILE A 187 2.12 -14.12 -17.50
C ILE A 187 2.71 -13.92 -18.88
N LEU A 188 3.02 -12.66 -19.25
CA LEU A 188 3.60 -12.35 -20.56
C LEU A 188 4.96 -13.04 -20.76
N ARG A 189 5.77 -13.17 -19.71
CA ARG A 189 7.04 -13.92 -19.78
C ARG A 189 6.83 -15.41 -19.98
N ARG A 190 5.87 -16.01 -19.26
CA ARG A 190 5.53 -17.43 -19.41
C ARG A 190 5.03 -17.73 -20.82
N GLN A 191 4.14 -16.89 -21.34
CA GLN A 191 3.61 -17.05 -22.69
C GLN A 191 4.71 -16.98 -23.75
N ARG A 192 5.65 -16.02 -23.64
CA ARG A 192 6.79 -15.96 -24.56
C ARG A 192 7.67 -17.20 -24.52
N ARG A 193 7.96 -17.72 -23.33
CA ARG A 193 8.77 -18.93 -23.21
C ARG A 193 8.12 -20.11 -23.91
N LEU A 194 6.79 -20.23 -23.82
CA LEU A 194 6.04 -21.25 -24.55
C LEU A 194 6.07 -21.02 -26.06
N ASP A 195 5.90 -19.78 -26.52
CA ASP A 195 6.00 -19.43 -27.94
C ASP A 195 7.40 -19.73 -28.50
N GLU A 196 8.46 -19.45 -27.74
CA GLU A 196 9.85 -19.74 -28.08
C GLU A 196 10.08 -21.25 -28.21
N ILE A 197 9.68 -22.05 -27.20
CA ILE A 197 9.78 -23.52 -27.24
C ILE A 197 9.02 -24.10 -28.45
N LYS A 198 7.82 -23.59 -28.73
CA LYS A 198 7.02 -24.02 -29.88
C LYS A 198 7.69 -23.70 -31.21
N ASN A 199 8.25 -22.49 -31.34
CA ASN A 199 8.96 -22.10 -32.56
C ASN A 199 10.23 -22.92 -32.77
N ASP A 200 11.00 -23.17 -31.70
CA ASP A 200 12.20 -24.00 -31.76
C ASP A 200 11.86 -25.44 -32.18
N PHE A 201 10.76 -26.00 -31.62
CA PHE A 201 10.25 -27.31 -32.03
C PHE A 201 9.89 -27.35 -33.52
N ILE A 202 9.11 -26.37 -34.02
CA ILE A 202 8.72 -26.32 -35.43
C ILE A 202 9.94 -26.17 -36.33
N ASN A 203 10.92 -25.34 -35.94
CA ASN A 203 12.12 -25.12 -36.72
C ASN A 203 12.97 -26.39 -36.81
N ASN A 204 13.16 -27.08 -35.68
CA ASN A 204 13.87 -28.37 -35.63
C ASN A 204 13.18 -29.42 -36.48
N LEU A 205 11.86 -29.58 -36.33
CA LEU A 205 11.06 -30.50 -37.15
C LEU A 205 11.22 -30.19 -38.65
N THR A 206 11.16 -28.92 -39.03
CA THR A 206 11.33 -28.50 -40.44
C THR A 206 12.70 -28.88 -40.97
N HIS A 207 13.75 -28.69 -40.18
CA HIS A 207 15.11 -29.09 -40.56
C HIS A 207 15.26 -30.61 -40.69
N GLU A 208 14.71 -31.38 -39.76
CA GLU A 208 14.76 -32.84 -39.79
C GLU A 208 13.96 -33.43 -40.96
N LEU A 209 12.85 -32.80 -41.36
CA LEU A 209 12.06 -33.23 -42.53
C LEU A 209 12.72 -32.86 -43.87
N LYS A 210 13.51 -31.79 -43.95
CA LYS A 210 14.11 -31.33 -45.21
C LYS A 210 15.14 -32.32 -45.78
N THR A 211 15.94 -32.93 -44.90
CA THR A 211 17.00 -33.87 -45.26
C THR A 211 16.50 -35.16 -45.93
N PRO A 212 15.52 -35.90 -45.38
CA PRO A 212 14.95 -37.09 -46.03
C PRO A 212 14.21 -36.72 -47.31
N VAL A 213 13.47 -35.60 -47.34
CA VAL A 213 12.79 -35.12 -48.56
C VAL A 213 13.78 -34.84 -49.68
N PHE A 214 14.91 -34.20 -49.37
CA PHE A 214 15.98 -33.96 -50.35
C PHE A 214 16.60 -35.27 -50.84
N SER A 215 16.89 -36.21 -49.93
CA SER A 215 17.46 -37.52 -50.27
C SER A 215 16.53 -38.35 -51.16
N ILE A 216 15.23 -38.35 -50.88
CA ILE A 216 14.20 -38.98 -51.73
C ILE A 216 14.17 -38.31 -53.11
N SER A 217 14.22 -36.97 -53.16
CA SER A 217 14.21 -36.22 -54.42
C SER A 217 15.45 -36.52 -55.27
N LEU A 218 16.61 -36.69 -54.64
CA LEU A 218 17.85 -37.06 -55.33
C LEU A 218 17.78 -38.51 -55.84
N ALA A 219 17.36 -39.45 -55.00
CA ALA A 219 17.26 -40.86 -55.38
C ALA A 219 16.24 -41.09 -56.52
N THR A 220 15.11 -40.38 -56.51
CA THR A 220 14.12 -40.46 -57.59
C THR A 220 14.64 -39.90 -58.91
N ARG A 221 15.42 -38.81 -58.90
CA ARG A 221 16.09 -38.29 -60.11
C ARG A 221 17.11 -39.27 -60.66
N MET A 222 17.96 -39.85 -59.80
CA MET A 222 18.95 -40.84 -60.21
C MET A 222 18.30 -42.10 -60.78
N LEU A 223 17.16 -42.53 -60.21
CA LEU A 223 16.38 -43.65 -60.72
C LEU A 223 15.81 -43.38 -62.13
N ALA A 224 15.52 -42.11 -62.47
CA ALA A 224 15.03 -41.73 -63.80
C ALA A 224 16.13 -41.65 -64.87
N GLU A 225 17.38 -41.39 -64.48
CA GLU A 225 18.51 -41.19 -65.41
C GLU A 225 19.37 -42.45 -65.64
N VAL A 226 19.33 -43.45 -64.74
CA VAL A 226 20.21 -44.62 -64.81
C VAL A 226 19.50 -45.86 -65.39
N PRO A 227 19.97 -46.41 -66.52
CA PRO A 227 19.47 -47.68 -67.04
C PRO A 227 20.14 -48.87 -66.31
N GLY A 228 19.37 -49.64 -65.54
CA GLY A 228 19.84 -50.89 -64.93
C GLY A 228 19.10 -51.32 -63.66
N LEU A 229 18.79 -52.62 -63.54
CA LEU A 229 17.99 -53.17 -62.45
C LEU A 229 18.68 -53.07 -61.07
N GLU A 230 20.01 -53.23 -61.02
CA GLU A 230 20.79 -53.22 -59.77
C GLU A 230 20.93 -51.81 -59.18
N ALA A 231 21.29 -50.81 -60.01
CA ALA A 231 21.33 -49.41 -59.58
C ALA A 231 19.95 -48.90 -59.15
N GLY A 232 18.89 -49.32 -59.86
CA GLY A 232 17.51 -48.98 -59.49
C GLY A 232 17.07 -49.52 -58.13
N ARG A 233 17.50 -50.75 -57.77
CA ARG A 233 17.24 -51.33 -56.44
C ARG A 233 17.89 -50.51 -55.31
N ALA A 234 19.13 -50.08 -55.50
CA ALA A 234 19.83 -49.26 -54.49
C ALA A 234 19.12 -47.92 -54.21
N TYR A 235 18.63 -47.24 -55.26
CA TYR A 235 17.88 -45.99 -55.09
C TYR A 235 16.49 -46.21 -54.47
N LEU A 236 15.80 -47.30 -54.81
CA LEU A 236 14.54 -47.69 -54.17
C LEU A 236 14.73 -47.95 -52.66
N ASP A 237 15.83 -48.58 -52.26
CA ASP A 237 16.15 -48.81 -50.84
C ASP A 237 16.47 -47.52 -50.09
N ILE A 238 17.05 -46.51 -50.74
CA ILE A 238 17.24 -45.17 -50.14
C ILE A 238 15.88 -44.50 -49.94
N ILE A 239 15.02 -44.48 -50.97
CA ILE A 239 13.68 -43.89 -50.89
C ILE A 239 12.87 -44.54 -49.76
N ARG A 240 12.89 -45.87 -49.67
CA ARG A 240 12.18 -46.61 -48.63
C ARG A 240 12.66 -46.22 -47.23
N ARG A 241 13.97 -46.21 -46.99
CA ARG A 241 14.55 -45.84 -45.69
C ARG A 241 14.22 -44.41 -45.27
N GLU A 242 14.30 -43.46 -46.18
CA GLU A 242 13.98 -42.06 -45.88
C GLU A 242 12.47 -41.83 -45.68
N ASN A 243 11.62 -42.60 -46.36
CA ASN A 243 10.17 -42.59 -46.13
C ASN A 243 9.80 -43.18 -44.75
N ASP A 244 10.45 -44.29 -44.36
CA ASP A 244 10.28 -44.87 -43.02
C ASP A 244 10.70 -43.88 -41.92
N LYS A 245 11.80 -43.12 -42.12
CA LYS A 245 12.19 -42.04 -41.20
C LYS A 245 11.16 -40.91 -41.12
N LEU A 246 10.65 -40.44 -42.27
CA LEU A 246 9.60 -39.42 -42.31
C LEU A 246 8.35 -39.86 -41.56
N LYS A 247 7.95 -41.12 -41.73
CA LYS A 247 6.82 -41.70 -41.01
C LYS A 247 7.03 -41.63 -39.50
N THR A 248 8.19 -42.05 -39.00
CA THR A 248 8.53 -41.95 -37.56
C THR A 248 8.45 -40.51 -37.05
N HIS A 249 8.95 -39.53 -37.81
CA HIS A 249 8.82 -38.11 -37.41
C HIS A 249 7.38 -37.62 -37.37
N VAL A 250 6.54 -38.03 -38.33
CA VAL A 250 5.11 -37.68 -38.34
C VAL A 250 4.39 -38.33 -37.15
N ASP A 251 4.67 -39.60 -36.87
CA ASP A 251 4.07 -40.33 -35.74
C ASP A 251 4.43 -39.67 -34.40
N GLN A 252 5.69 -39.24 -34.22
CA GLN A 252 6.13 -38.48 -33.04
C GLN A 252 5.38 -37.16 -32.85
N VAL A 253 5.12 -36.42 -33.94
CA VAL A 253 4.36 -35.16 -33.89
C VAL A 253 2.89 -35.42 -33.52
N LEU A 254 2.28 -36.47 -34.07
CA LEU A 254 0.91 -36.85 -33.74
C LEU A 254 0.77 -37.31 -32.28
N GLU A 255 1.75 -38.04 -31.76
CA GLU A 255 1.80 -38.45 -30.36
C GLU A 255 1.89 -37.24 -29.42
N LEU A 256 2.80 -36.29 -29.71
CA LEU A 256 2.91 -35.02 -28.98
C LEU A 256 1.60 -34.21 -29.00
N ALA A 257 0.93 -34.11 -30.14
CA ALA A 257 -0.35 -33.40 -30.25
C ALA A 257 -1.48 -34.11 -29.48
N SER A 258 -1.47 -35.44 -29.42
CA SER A 258 -2.40 -36.23 -28.61
C SER A 258 -2.19 -36.01 -27.11
N LEU A 259 -0.92 -35.89 -26.69
CA LEU A 259 -0.54 -35.56 -25.32
C LEU A 259 -0.96 -34.13 -24.92
N GLU A 260 -0.73 -33.12 -25.77
CA GLU A 260 -1.14 -31.72 -25.50
C GLU A 260 -2.66 -31.53 -25.39
N THR A 261 -3.45 -32.29 -26.17
CA THR A 261 -4.92 -32.22 -26.13
C THR A 261 -5.54 -33.00 -24.98
N GLY A 262 -4.72 -33.67 -24.14
CA GLY A 262 -5.18 -34.53 -23.06
C GLY A 262 -5.94 -35.77 -23.54
N ARG A 263 -5.82 -36.11 -24.83
CA ARG A 263 -6.47 -37.28 -25.43
C ARG A 263 -5.73 -38.58 -25.17
N SER A 264 -4.47 -38.51 -24.75
CA SER A 264 -3.74 -39.65 -24.20
C SER A 264 -4.28 -39.99 -22.82
N VAL A 265 -5.31 -40.83 -22.78
CA VAL A 265 -5.81 -41.41 -21.53
C VAL A 265 -4.79 -42.45 -21.09
N LEU A 266 -3.88 -42.06 -20.19
CA LEU A 266 -3.00 -43.00 -19.48
C LEU A 266 -3.89 -44.01 -18.75
N GLN A 267 -3.94 -45.23 -19.27
CA GLN A 267 -4.64 -46.35 -18.64
C GLN A 267 -3.76 -46.89 -17.52
N GLN A 268 -4.10 -46.53 -16.29
CA GLN A 268 -3.39 -47.02 -15.11
C GLN A 268 -3.99 -48.38 -14.73
N GLU A 269 -3.15 -49.42 -14.79
CA GLU A 269 -3.52 -50.77 -14.37
C GLU A 269 -2.43 -51.34 -13.44
N PRO A 270 -2.81 -52.10 -12.39
CA PRO A 270 -1.84 -52.79 -11.55
C PRO A 270 -1.10 -53.85 -12.36
N ARG A 271 0.22 -53.72 -12.46
CA ARG A 271 1.12 -54.63 -13.19
C ARG A 271 2.29 -55.03 -12.29
N ASP A 272 2.73 -56.28 -12.40
CA ASP A 272 3.97 -56.75 -11.76
C ASP A 272 5.18 -56.24 -12.54
N LEU A 273 5.98 -55.37 -11.90
CA LEU A 273 7.17 -54.79 -12.50
C LEU A 273 8.23 -55.84 -12.82
N ASN A 274 8.35 -56.92 -12.04
CA ASN A 274 9.33 -57.98 -12.30
C ASN A 274 9.01 -58.70 -13.62
N GLN A 275 7.72 -58.94 -13.87
CA GLN A 275 7.26 -59.54 -15.11
C GLN A 275 7.50 -58.62 -16.30
N VAL A 276 7.15 -57.33 -16.19
CA VAL A 276 7.39 -56.33 -17.26
C VAL A 276 8.88 -56.23 -17.60
N VAL A 277 9.76 -56.21 -16.59
CA VAL A 277 11.20 -56.18 -16.83
C VAL A 277 11.68 -57.45 -17.52
N SER A 278 11.19 -58.63 -17.14
CA SER A 278 11.56 -59.89 -17.82
C SER A 278 11.12 -59.92 -19.28
N GLU A 279 9.88 -59.48 -19.59
CA GLU A 279 9.35 -59.41 -20.97
C GLU A 279 10.18 -58.47 -21.85
N VAL A 280 10.63 -57.34 -21.28
CA VAL A 280 11.50 -56.39 -21.99
C VAL A 280 12.87 -57.01 -22.26
N LEU A 281 13.48 -57.69 -21.28
CA LEU A 281 14.78 -58.33 -21.44
C LEU A 281 14.77 -59.41 -22.53
N ASP A 282 13.68 -60.19 -22.60
CA ASP A 282 13.51 -61.22 -23.62
C ASP A 282 13.36 -60.64 -25.04
N THR A 283 12.89 -59.39 -25.18
CA THR A 283 12.75 -58.71 -26.48
C THR A 283 14.10 -58.23 -27.05
N PHE A 284 15.13 -58.09 -26.22
CA PHE A 284 16.47 -57.65 -26.61
C PHE A 284 17.51 -58.80 -26.68
N ALA A 285 17.13 -60.03 -26.33
CA ALA A 285 17.96 -61.23 -26.38
C ALA A 285 17.93 -61.90 -27.77
#